data_AF-A0A934XRU1-F1
#
_entry.id   AF-A0A934XRU1-F1
#
_cell.length_a   1.000
_cell.length_b   1.000
_cell.length_c   1.000
_cell.angle_alpha   90.00
_cell.angle_beta   90.00
_cell.angle_gamma   90.00
#
_symmetry.space_group_name_H-M   'P 1'
#
loop_
_entity.id
_entity.type
_entity.pdbx_description
1 polymer ?
#
loop_
_entity_poly.entity_id
_entity_poly.type
_entity_poly.pdbx_seq_one_letter_code
_entity_poly.pdbx_strand_id
1 'polypeptide(L)'
;MTHGLAASQAIENELRRAEMLAALAPNLTGHLREQALTQGLEAVQAIEHEEARPNALAALAPDLMGEFLMQGLAAALAIEAEWHRAAALAALAPQLTGELLEEGLEAAAAIEDEGHRADVLVALAPNLTGRELKEGLTAALVMEDEESRAAVLTALAPKLTGELLAQGFEAARAIEDERSRAQVLAALAPQLTGKLRKEAVTECLAAAAAVWDEGDRAELLAALAPQLTGELLARGLAEARAIEDKWYRVRALVALAPRLTGKSRMRVLAQGLVAAKTIDDEESRARVLAMLAPQLSGELLADGLTVTNAIGDEWSRVRALEALAPQLTSGLLAEGLVAAQSIEDDLARIRALAAMAPQCAPEVQQVTYCHIRDALNTHLWNHFQKGPRGEVLSFSKEHRMIVPPVMDSRAVWEVARAVMDVGQWWP
;
A
#
# COMPACT_ATOMS: atom_id res chain seq x y z
N MET A 1 -25.14 7.94 -23.51
CA MET A 1 -23.79 8.53 -23.66
C MET A 1 -23.88 10.03 -23.93
N THR A 2 -24.60 10.51 -24.96
CA THR A 2 -24.89 11.95 -25.18
C THR A 2 -25.55 12.65 -23.99
N HIS A 3 -26.40 11.95 -23.23
CA HIS A 3 -26.99 12.45 -21.99
C HIS A 3 -25.96 12.73 -20.88
N GLY A 4 -24.83 12.02 -20.85
CA GLY A 4 -23.77 12.24 -19.84
C GLY A 4 -23.00 13.54 -20.07
N LEU A 5 -22.65 13.82 -21.33
CA LEU A 5 -22.05 15.10 -21.73
C LEU A 5 -23.01 16.27 -21.47
N ALA A 6 -24.29 16.14 -21.84
CA ALA A 6 -25.29 17.17 -21.55
C ALA A 6 -25.49 17.39 -20.03
N ALA A 7 -25.44 16.33 -19.22
CA ALA A 7 -25.53 16.44 -17.76
C ALA A 7 -24.30 17.14 -17.16
N SER A 8 -23.10 16.92 -17.70
CA SER A 8 -21.89 17.61 -17.22
C SER A 8 -21.96 19.13 -17.41
N GLN A 9 -22.59 19.60 -18.49
CA GLN A 9 -22.80 21.04 -18.75
C GLN A 9 -23.70 21.72 -17.72
N ALA A 10 -24.55 20.96 -17.01
CA ALA A 10 -25.43 21.49 -15.96
C ALA A 10 -24.73 21.59 -14.59
N ILE A 11 -23.50 21.08 -14.45
CA ILE A 11 -22.75 21.14 -13.18
C ILE A 11 -22.12 22.53 -13.05
N GLU A 12 -22.55 23.35 -12.10
CA GLU A 12 -22.00 24.71 -11.89
C GLU A 12 -20.59 24.71 -11.28
N ASN A 13 -20.24 23.67 -10.52
CA ASN A 13 -18.91 23.55 -9.92
C ASN A 13 -17.91 22.99 -10.94
N GLU A 14 -16.94 23.80 -11.34
CA GLU A 14 -15.98 23.45 -12.40
C GLU A 14 -15.09 22.25 -12.06
N LEU A 15 -14.70 22.06 -10.79
CA LEU A 15 -13.97 20.87 -10.36
C LEU A 15 -14.80 19.60 -10.59
N ARG A 16 -16.05 19.57 -10.11
CA ARG A 16 -16.95 18.44 -10.29
C ARG A 16 -17.28 18.20 -11.76
N ARG A 17 -17.34 19.27 -12.56
CA ARG A 17 -17.53 19.17 -14.01
C ARG A 17 -16.33 18.48 -14.65
N ALA A 18 -15.10 18.88 -14.32
CA ALA A 18 -13.89 18.25 -14.81
C ALA A 18 -13.80 16.77 -14.39
N GLU A 19 -14.10 16.43 -13.13
CA GLU A 19 -14.12 15.05 -12.64
C GLU A 19 -15.15 14.19 -13.38
N MET A 20 -16.36 14.72 -13.63
CA MET A 20 -17.39 14.00 -14.38
C MET A 20 -16.95 13.76 -15.83
N LEU A 21 -16.34 14.76 -16.47
CA LEU A 21 -15.86 14.65 -17.84
C LEU A 21 -14.70 13.65 -17.96
N ALA A 22 -13.78 13.65 -16.99
CA ALA A 22 -12.73 12.66 -16.86
C ALA A 22 -13.31 11.23 -16.75
N ALA A 23 -14.30 11.02 -15.88
CA ALA A 23 -14.93 9.71 -15.72
C ALA A 23 -15.66 9.22 -16.99
N LEU A 24 -16.15 10.16 -17.82
CA LEU A 24 -16.81 9.83 -19.08
C LEU A 24 -15.83 9.53 -20.21
N ALA A 25 -14.67 10.19 -20.26
CA ALA A 25 -13.74 10.15 -21.40
C ALA A 25 -13.31 8.74 -21.85
N PRO A 26 -12.97 7.78 -20.95
CA PRO A 26 -12.63 6.41 -21.34
C PRO A 26 -13.75 5.65 -22.06
N ASN A 27 -15.00 6.03 -21.82
CA ASN A 27 -16.19 5.35 -22.33
C ASN A 27 -16.72 5.97 -23.64
N LEU A 28 -16.08 7.02 -24.13
CA LEU A 28 -16.46 7.74 -25.34
C LEU A 28 -15.49 7.40 -26.48
N THR A 29 -15.95 7.56 -27.73
CA THR A 29 -15.13 7.29 -28.92
C THR A 29 -15.23 8.44 -29.93
N GLY A 30 -14.15 8.63 -30.68
CA GLY A 30 -14.04 9.68 -31.70
C GLY A 30 -14.34 11.08 -31.14
N HIS A 31 -15.11 11.85 -31.89
CA HIS A 31 -15.41 13.26 -31.58
C HIS A 31 -16.03 13.49 -30.20
N LEU A 32 -16.81 12.54 -29.67
CA LEU A 32 -17.40 12.69 -28.33
C LEU A 32 -16.35 12.63 -27.22
N ARG A 33 -15.28 11.84 -27.40
CA ARG A 33 -14.16 11.78 -26.47
C ARG A 33 -13.35 13.07 -26.52
N GLU A 34 -13.04 13.54 -27.73
CA GLU A 34 -12.36 14.82 -27.94
C GLU A 34 -13.13 15.97 -27.28
N GLN A 35 -14.45 16.04 -27.50
CA GLN A 35 -15.31 17.04 -26.88
C GLN A 35 -15.29 16.97 -25.34
N ALA A 36 -15.30 15.76 -24.76
CA ALA A 36 -15.22 15.59 -23.31
C ALA A 36 -13.89 16.09 -22.74
N LEU A 37 -12.77 15.80 -23.41
CA LEU A 37 -11.44 16.24 -22.98
C LEU A 37 -11.26 17.75 -23.14
N THR A 38 -11.72 18.33 -24.24
CA THR A 38 -11.73 19.79 -24.45
C THR A 38 -12.53 20.47 -23.34
N GLN A 39 -13.77 20.05 -23.09
CA GLN A 39 -14.60 20.63 -22.03
C GLN A 39 -14.02 20.41 -20.63
N GLY A 40 -13.33 19.29 -20.42
CA GLY A 40 -12.66 18.99 -19.16
C GLY A 40 -11.51 19.97 -18.90
N LEU A 41 -10.68 20.22 -19.90
CA LEU A 41 -9.57 21.17 -19.82
C LEU A 41 -10.07 22.63 -19.74
N GLU A 42 -11.16 22.97 -20.44
CA GLU A 42 -11.83 24.27 -20.28
C GLU A 42 -12.34 24.44 -18.84
N ALA A 43 -12.93 23.41 -18.25
CA ALA A 43 -13.37 23.44 -16.85
C ALA A 43 -12.18 23.62 -15.90
N VAL A 44 -11.05 22.93 -16.12
CA VAL A 44 -9.80 23.15 -15.36
C VAL A 44 -9.39 24.62 -15.38
N GLN A 45 -9.37 25.24 -16.57
CA GLN A 45 -8.99 26.65 -16.72
C GLN A 45 -10.00 27.61 -16.08
N ALA A 46 -11.28 27.25 -16.08
CA ALA A 46 -12.37 28.05 -15.50
C ALA A 46 -12.44 27.98 -13.96
N ILE A 47 -11.71 27.07 -13.31
CA ILE A 47 -11.64 27.00 -11.86
C ILE A 47 -11.02 28.31 -11.32
N GLU A 48 -11.82 29.05 -10.55
CA GLU A 48 -11.41 30.31 -9.92
C GLU A 48 -10.33 30.11 -8.84
N HIS A 49 -10.48 29.09 -8.01
CA HIS A 49 -9.54 28.77 -6.93
C HIS A 49 -8.48 27.79 -7.41
N GLU A 50 -7.26 28.27 -7.62
CA GLU A 50 -6.16 27.47 -8.19
C GLU A 50 -5.89 26.16 -7.43
N GLU A 51 -6.29 26.09 -6.16
CA GLU A 51 -6.17 24.89 -5.32
C GLU A 51 -6.91 23.66 -5.82
N ALA A 52 -7.97 23.85 -6.59
CA ALA A 52 -8.74 22.76 -7.17
C ALA A 52 -8.21 22.33 -8.54
N ARG A 53 -7.37 23.13 -9.21
CA ARG A 53 -6.86 22.83 -10.56
C ARG A 53 -5.99 21.56 -10.62
N PRO A 54 -5.09 21.28 -9.66
CA PRO A 54 -4.30 20.04 -9.68
C PRO A 54 -5.18 18.79 -9.58
N ASN A 55 -6.22 18.81 -8.75
CA ASN A 55 -7.15 17.69 -8.60
C ASN A 55 -7.95 17.45 -9.89
N ALA A 56 -8.41 18.52 -10.53
CA ALA A 56 -9.11 18.43 -11.81
C ALA A 56 -8.19 17.90 -12.93
N LEU A 57 -6.95 18.37 -12.99
CA LEU A 57 -5.94 17.87 -13.94
C LEU A 57 -5.59 16.40 -13.66
N ALA A 58 -5.44 16.01 -12.40
CA ALA A 58 -5.16 14.64 -12.01
C ALA A 58 -6.28 13.68 -12.42
N ALA A 59 -7.54 14.11 -12.37
CA ALA A 59 -8.67 13.32 -12.86
C ALA A 59 -8.57 13.09 -14.39
N LEU A 60 -8.17 14.10 -15.16
CA LEU A 60 -8.08 14.03 -16.62
C LEU A 60 -6.80 13.34 -17.12
N ALA A 61 -5.69 13.45 -16.39
CA ALA A 61 -4.35 13.05 -16.80
C ALA A 61 -4.26 11.66 -17.47
N PRO A 62 -4.90 10.58 -16.96
CA PRO A 62 -4.79 9.25 -17.58
C PRO A 62 -5.26 9.16 -19.04
N ASP A 63 -6.13 10.08 -19.47
CA ASP A 63 -6.72 10.12 -20.80
C ASP A 63 -6.13 11.19 -21.72
N LEU A 64 -5.24 12.05 -21.21
CA LEU A 64 -4.60 13.10 -21.99
C LEU A 64 -3.47 12.53 -22.85
N MET A 65 -3.60 12.67 -24.17
CA MET A 65 -2.62 12.23 -25.16
C MET A 65 -2.51 13.26 -26.28
N GLY A 66 -1.33 13.36 -26.91
CA GLY A 66 -1.11 14.27 -28.03
C GLY A 66 -1.41 15.73 -27.66
N GLU A 67 -2.25 16.40 -28.45
CA GLU A 67 -2.60 17.80 -28.24
C GLU A 67 -3.24 18.09 -26.88
N PHE A 68 -4.08 17.17 -26.37
CA PHE A 68 -4.71 17.34 -25.06
C PHE A 68 -3.70 17.28 -23.92
N LEU A 69 -2.62 16.52 -24.06
CA LEU A 69 -1.53 16.50 -23.09
C LEU A 69 -0.76 17.81 -23.11
N MET A 70 -0.52 18.39 -24.29
CA MET A 70 0.09 19.72 -24.42
C MET A 70 -0.77 20.80 -23.73
N GLN A 71 -2.09 20.76 -23.94
CA GLN A 71 -3.02 21.69 -23.30
C GLN A 71 -3.08 21.49 -21.78
N GLY A 72 -3.06 20.24 -21.31
CA GLY A 72 -2.98 19.91 -19.89
C GLY A 72 -1.70 20.42 -19.23
N LEU A 73 -0.55 20.24 -19.91
CA LEU A 73 0.73 20.77 -19.45
C LEU A 73 0.71 22.30 -19.40
N ALA A 74 0.22 22.97 -20.44
CA ALA A 74 0.06 24.42 -20.44
C ALA A 74 -0.84 24.91 -19.30
N ALA A 75 -1.93 24.19 -18.99
CA ALA A 75 -2.80 24.50 -17.87
C ALA A 75 -2.09 24.30 -16.51
N ALA A 76 -1.23 23.29 -16.37
CA ALA A 76 -0.41 23.09 -15.17
C ALA A 76 0.62 24.23 -15.01
N LEU A 77 1.29 24.62 -16.09
CA LEU A 77 2.30 25.69 -16.09
C LEU A 77 1.70 27.07 -15.79
N ALA A 78 0.42 27.28 -16.12
CA ALA A 78 -0.30 28.50 -15.83
C ALA A 78 -0.68 28.67 -14.34
N ILE A 79 -0.47 27.65 -13.49
CA ILE A 79 -0.73 27.74 -12.06
C ILE A 79 0.37 28.58 -11.39
N GLU A 80 -0.02 29.63 -10.67
CA GLU A 80 0.93 30.57 -10.07
C GLU A 80 1.62 29.97 -8.85
N ALA A 81 0.84 29.35 -7.95
CA ALA A 81 1.36 28.76 -6.73
C ALA A 81 2.20 27.50 -7.02
N GLU A 82 3.47 27.52 -6.62
CA GLU A 82 4.44 26.48 -6.98
C GLU A 82 4.03 25.08 -6.52
N TRP A 83 3.47 24.96 -5.32
CA TRP A 83 3.04 23.68 -4.76
C TRP A 83 1.87 23.08 -5.54
N HIS A 84 0.93 23.91 -6.00
CA HIS A 84 -0.17 23.48 -6.85
C HIS A 84 0.34 23.13 -8.26
N ARG A 85 1.26 23.94 -8.80
CA ARG A 85 1.92 23.66 -10.07
C ARG A 85 2.67 22.34 -10.03
N ALA A 86 3.43 22.08 -8.96
CA ALA A 86 4.13 20.83 -8.72
C ALA A 86 3.16 19.64 -8.66
N ALA A 87 2.07 19.76 -7.90
CA ALA A 87 1.05 18.70 -7.83
C ALA A 87 0.43 18.41 -9.21
N ALA A 88 0.15 19.44 -10.01
CA ALA A 88 -0.38 19.28 -11.37
C ALA A 88 0.64 18.63 -12.32
N LEU A 89 1.91 19.06 -12.26
CA LEU A 89 2.99 18.47 -13.05
C LEU A 89 3.23 17.00 -12.67
N ALA A 90 3.23 16.67 -11.38
CA ALA A 90 3.37 15.31 -10.89
C ALA A 90 2.22 14.41 -11.36
N ALA A 91 1.00 14.94 -11.45
CA ALA A 91 -0.15 14.20 -11.95
C ALA A 91 -0.06 13.88 -13.45
N LEU A 92 0.51 14.80 -14.25
CA LEU A 92 0.72 14.62 -15.69
C LEU A 92 1.97 13.80 -16.04
N ALA A 93 2.94 13.73 -15.11
CA ALA A 93 4.24 13.10 -15.31
C ALA A 93 4.20 11.71 -15.95
N PRO A 94 3.27 10.78 -15.59
CA PRO A 94 3.24 9.46 -16.19
C PRO A 94 2.98 9.46 -17.70
N GLN A 95 2.33 10.49 -18.25
CA GLN A 95 2.04 10.61 -19.68
C GLN A 95 3.09 11.43 -20.46
N LEU A 96 3.95 12.20 -19.77
CA LEU A 96 4.94 13.05 -20.42
C LEU A 96 6.04 12.21 -21.10
N THR A 97 6.21 12.42 -22.40
CA THR A 97 7.22 11.77 -23.24
C THR A 97 7.73 12.75 -24.31
N GLY A 98 8.93 12.50 -24.85
CA GLY A 98 9.52 13.35 -25.89
C GLY A 98 9.69 14.81 -25.44
N GLU A 99 9.37 15.77 -26.30
CA GLU A 99 9.51 17.20 -26.03
C GLU A 99 8.74 17.65 -24.78
N LEU A 100 7.58 17.04 -24.48
CA LEU A 100 6.79 17.38 -23.30
C LEU A 100 7.43 16.90 -21.99
N LEU A 101 8.26 15.85 -22.05
CA LEU A 101 9.06 15.42 -20.90
C LEU A 101 10.20 16.42 -20.62
N GLU A 102 10.81 16.96 -21.67
CA GLU A 102 11.84 18.00 -21.53
C GLU A 102 11.24 19.28 -20.92
N GLU A 103 10.07 19.70 -21.40
CA GLU A 103 9.34 20.85 -20.85
C GLU A 103 8.91 20.61 -19.39
N GLY A 104 8.45 19.40 -19.07
CA GLY A 104 8.14 19.01 -17.68
C GLY A 104 9.36 19.04 -16.75
N LEU A 105 10.54 18.66 -17.25
CA LEU A 105 11.80 18.75 -16.49
C LEU A 105 12.27 20.19 -16.30
N GLU A 106 12.13 21.03 -17.33
CA GLU A 106 12.43 22.47 -17.21
C GLU A 106 11.51 23.13 -16.18
N ALA A 107 10.22 22.81 -16.22
CA ALA A 107 9.25 23.28 -15.24
C ALA A 107 9.57 22.80 -13.83
N ALA A 108 10.01 21.54 -13.66
CA ALA A 108 10.47 21.03 -12.37
C ALA A 108 11.70 21.80 -11.88
N ALA A 109 12.67 22.06 -12.76
CA ALA A 109 13.88 22.81 -12.42
C ALA A 109 13.60 24.27 -12.01
N ALA A 110 12.50 24.85 -12.50
CA ALA A 110 12.06 26.20 -12.16
C ALA A 110 11.34 26.30 -10.79
N ILE A 111 11.03 25.19 -10.13
CA ILE A 111 10.43 25.20 -8.78
C ILE A 111 11.52 25.52 -7.75
N GLU A 112 11.28 26.55 -6.93
CA GLU A 112 12.22 27.01 -5.91
C GLU A 112 12.26 26.06 -4.70
N ASP A 113 11.08 25.63 -4.23
CA ASP A 113 10.97 24.70 -3.11
C ASP A 113 11.47 23.30 -3.47
N GLU A 114 12.51 22.82 -2.77
CA GLU A 114 13.17 21.57 -3.11
C GLU A 114 12.29 20.33 -2.89
N GLY A 115 11.36 20.38 -1.93
CA GLY A 115 10.42 19.30 -1.68
C GLY A 115 9.42 19.15 -2.83
N HIS A 116 8.79 20.25 -3.24
CA HIS A 116 7.90 20.26 -4.40
C HIS A 116 8.64 19.91 -5.71
N ARG A 117 9.89 20.36 -5.86
CA ARG A 117 10.75 19.96 -6.99
C ARG A 117 11.03 18.46 -6.97
N ALA A 118 11.31 17.88 -5.80
CA ALA A 118 11.50 16.44 -5.64
C ALA A 118 10.27 15.66 -6.06
N ASP A 119 9.07 16.08 -5.63
CA ASP A 119 7.82 15.41 -5.95
C ASP A 119 7.61 15.27 -7.47
N VAL A 120 7.87 16.36 -8.22
CA VAL A 120 7.79 16.33 -9.68
C VAL A 120 8.86 15.42 -10.28
N LEU A 121 10.12 15.54 -9.84
CA LEU A 121 11.22 14.70 -10.35
C LEU A 121 11.00 13.21 -10.06
N VAL A 122 10.47 12.86 -8.90
CA VAL A 122 10.07 11.49 -8.52
C VAL A 122 8.97 10.98 -9.44
N ALA A 123 7.95 11.80 -9.72
CA ALA A 123 6.86 11.44 -10.62
C ALA A 123 7.32 11.27 -12.08
N LEU A 124 8.31 12.06 -12.53
CA LEU A 124 8.91 11.96 -13.86
C LEU A 124 9.90 10.79 -13.99
N ALA A 125 10.52 10.36 -12.90
CA ALA A 125 11.57 9.34 -12.88
C ALA A 125 11.27 8.09 -13.73
N PRO A 126 10.05 7.51 -13.75
CA PRO A 126 9.73 6.35 -14.59
C PRO A 126 9.90 6.57 -16.10
N ASN A 127 9.79 7.82 -16.57
CA ASN A 127 9.87 8.18 -18.00
C ASN A 127 11.26 8.70 -18.41
N LEU A 128 12.14 8.99 -17.46
CA LEU A 128 13.49 9.49 -17.74
C LEU A 128 14.38 8.40 -18.35
N THR A 129 15.03 8.73 -19.46
CA THR A 129 16.05 7.89 -20.11
C THR A 129 17.17 8.78 -20.66
N GLY A 130 18.24 8.23 -21.23
CA GLY A 130 19.22 9.01 -22.00
C GLY A 130 19.70 10.31 -21.35
N ARG A 131 19.40 11.44 -22.00
CA ARG A 131 19.81 12.79 -21.57
C ARG A 131 19.01 13.25 -20.36
N GLU A 132 17.72 13.00 -20.38
CA GLU A 132 16.72 13.37 -19.37
C GLU A 132 17.04 12.72 -18.02
N LEU A 133 17.51 11.47 -18.02
CA LEU A 133 17.97 10.78 -16.80
C LEU A 133 19.21 11.45 -16.20
N LYS A 134 20.14 11.92 -17.04
CA LYS A 134 21.33 12.65 -16.57
C LYS A 134 20.93 14.01 -15.98
N GLU A 135 19.96 14.68 -16.58
CA GLU A 135 19.42 15.95 -16.07
C GLU A 135 18.69 15.77 -14.74
N GLY A 136 17.81 14.78 -14.63
CA GLY A 136 17.16 14.43 -13.37
C GLY A 136 18.16 14.09 -12.27
N LEU A 137 19.21 13.33 -12.58
CA LEU A 137 20.29 13.08 -11.62
C LEU A 137 21.03 14.37 -11.24
N THR A 138 21.37 15.22 -12.22
CA THR A 138 22.06 16.49 -11.96
C THR A 138 21.23 17.40 -11.05
N ALA A 139 19.91 17.46 -11.28
CA ALA A 139 18.98 18.20 -10.43
C ALA A 139 18.99 17.65 -8.99
N ALA A 140 19.00 16.32 -8.82
CA ALA A 140 19.11 15.70 -7.50
C ALA A 140 20.44 16.03 -6.80
N LEU A 141 21.56 16.03 -7.53
CA LEU A 141 22.90 16.23 -6.98
C LEU A 141 23.13 17.63 -6.40
N VAL A 142 22.37 18.64 -6.84
CA VAL A 142 22.50 20.03 -6.37
C VAL A 142 21.51 20.40 -5.27
N MET A 143 20.61 19.48 -4.89
CA MET A 143 19.64 19.73 -3.81
C MET A 143 20.35 19.80 -2.46
N GLU A 144 20.00 20.80 -1.65
CA GLU A 144 20.54 20.96 -0.31
C GLU A 144 19.80 20.08 0.70
N ASP A 145 18.47 20.03 0.58
CA ASP A 145 17.59 19.20 1.40
C ASP A 145 17.85 17.71 1.15
N GLU A 146 18.32 17.01 2.18
CA GLU A 146 18.78 15.64 2.05
C GLU A 146 17.64 14.64 1.85
N GLU A 147 16.47 14.91 2.44
CA GLU A 147 15.29 14.07 2.30
C GLU A 147 14.77 14.13 0.85
N SER A 148 14.64 15.34 0.30
CA SER A 148 14.28 15.60 -1.09
C SER A 148 15.29 14.99 -2.06
N ARG A 149 16.59 15.18 -1.80
CA ARG A 149 17.68 14.56 -2.57
C ARG A 149 17.57 13.04 -2.56
N ALA A 150 17.32 12.44 -1.40
CA ALA A 150 17.19 11.00 -1.23
C ALA A 150 15.96 10.44 -1.94
N ALA A 151 14.83 11.15 -1.92
CA ALA A 151 13.61 10.77 -2.62
C ALA A 151 13.86 10.65 -4.14
N VAL A 152 14.48 11.68 -4.73
CA VAL A 152 14.80 11.66 -6.17
C VAL A 152 15.81 10.58 -6.50
N LEU A 153 16.91 10.46 -5.75
CA LEU A 153 17.93 9.42 -5.99
C LEU A 153 17.34 8.00 -5.88
N THR A 154 16.43 7.78 -4.93
CA THR A 154 15.71 6.51 -4.77
C THR A 154 14.82 6.21 -5.97
N ALA A 155 14.09 7.21 -6.48
CA ALA A 155 13.22 7.05 -7.65
C ALA A 155 14.02 6.79 -8.94
N LEU A 156 15.18 7.42 -9.09
CA LEU A 156 16.06 7.22 -10.25
C LEU A 156 16.84 5.89 -10.20
N ALA A 157 17.09 5.35 -9.00
CA ALA A 157 17.96 4.20 -8.77
C ALA A 157 17.74 3.02 -9.74
N PRO A 158 16.50 2.58 -10.06
CA PRO A 158 16.27 1.44 -10.96
C PRO A 158 16.78 1.62 -12.39
N LYS A 159 17.06 2.87 -12.80
CA LYS A 159 17.49 3.23 -14.17
C LYS A 159 18.96 3.64 -14.25
N LEU A 160 19.60 3.89 -13.12
CA LEU A 160 21.00 4.33 -13.10
C LEU A 160 21.93 3.17 -13.48
N THR A 161 22.77 3.41 -14.49
CA THR A 161 23.79 2.47 -14.96
C THR A 161 25.09 3.22 -15.27
N GLY A 162 26.22 2.49 -15.37
CA GLY A 162 27.51 3.06 -15.76
C GLY A 162 27.96 4.21 -14.84
N GLU A 163 28.37 5.33 -15.45
CA GLU A 163 28.86 6.51 -14.72
C GLU A 163 27.77 7.17 -13.85
N LEU A 164 26.50 7.15 -14.29
CA LEU A 164 25.39 7.72 -13.52
C LEU A 164 25.14 6.95 -12.23
N LEU A 165 25.30 5.62 -12.27
CA LEU A 165 25.21 4.78 -11.07
C LEU A 165 26.34 5.07 -10.08
N ALA A 166 27.56 5.32 -10.58
CA ALA A 166 28.68 5.70 -9.74
C ALA A 166 28.44 7.07 -9.06
N GLN A 167 27.92 8.05 -9.81
CA GLN A 167 27.57 9.36 -9.27
C GLN A 167 26.46 9.26 -8.22
N GLY A 168 25.38 8.52 -8.50
CA GLY A 168 24.30 8.29 -7.54
C GLY A 168 24.77 7.58 -6.27
N PHE A 169 25.72 6.65 -6.39
CA PHE A 169 26.29 5.95 -5.24
C PHE A 169 27.17 6.85 -4.36
N GLU A 170 28.00 7.71 -4.96
CA GLU A 170 28.77 8.69 -4.19
C GLU A 170 27.87 9.76 -3.56
N ALA A 171 26.81 10.18 -4.24
CA ALA A 171 25.81 11.09 -3.68
C ALA A 171 25.08 10.46 -2.48
N ALA A 172 24.74 9.18 -2.58
CA ALA A 172 24.14 8.44 -1.46
C ALA A 172 25.07 8.41 -0.24
N ARG A 173 26.38 8.24 -0.44
CA ARG A 173 27.39 8.28 0.64
C ARG A 173 27.54 9.65 1.29
N ALA A 174 27.30 10.71 0.53
CA ALA A 174 27.40 12.08 1.01
C ALA A 174 26.20 12.55 1.83
N ILE A 175 25.08 11.81 1.82
CA ILE A 175 23.92 12.10 2.68
C ILE A 175 24.30 11.89 4.14
N GLU A 176 24.08 12.89 4.98
CA GLU A 176 24.38 12.83 6.42
C GLU A 176 23.30 12.05 7.17
N ASP A 177 22.01 12.35 6.92
CA ASP A 177 20.86 11.68 7.53
C ASP A 177 20.88 10.16 7.30
N GLU A 178 20.96 9.40 8.39
CA GLU A 178 21.13 7.94 8.35
C GLU A 178 19.98 7.24 7.63
N ARG A 179 18.74 7.72 7.82
CA ARG A 179 17.55 7.10 7.23
C ARG A 179 17.56 7.29 5.72
N SER A 180 17.75 8.52 5.27
CA SER A 180 17.83 8.92 3.87
C SER A 180 18.99 8.21 3.15
N ARG A 181 20.17 8.19 3.77
CA ARG A 181 21.34 7.44 3.26
C ARG A 181 21.02 5.96 3.12
N ALA A 182 20.42 5.32 4.13
CA ALA A 182 20.07 3.91 4.07
C ALA A 182 19.05 3.62 2.97
N GLN A 183 18.02 4.45 2.80
CA GLN A 183 17.00 4.28 1.76
C GLN A 183 17.62 4.30 0.35
N VAL A 184 18.45 5.30 0.05
CA VAL A 184 19.09 5.42 -1.27
C VAL A 184 20.04 4.25 -1.52
N LEU A 185 20.88 3.88 -0.55
CA LEU A 185 21.79 2.75 -0.69
C LEU A 185 21.05 1.42 -0.90
N ALA A 186 19.92 1.21 -0.22
CA ALA A 186 19.08 0.03 -0.41
C ALA A 186 18.50 -0.03 -1.83
N ALA A 187 18.09 1.12 -2.38
CA ALA A 187 17.54 1.24 -3.73
C ALA A 187 18.58 1.07 -4.84
N LEU A 188 19.82 1.53 -4.63
CA LEU A 188 20.93 1.39 -5.59
C LEU A 188 21.56 -0.01 -5.58
N ALA A 189 21.56 -0.70 -4.44
CA ALA A 189 22.25 -1.97 -4.29
C ALA A 189 21.87 -3.08 -5.30
N PRO A 190 20.60 -3.21 -5.77
CA PRO A 190 20.25 -4.13 -6.85
C PRO A 190 20.92 -3.84 -8.19
N GLN A 191 21.31 -2.59 -8.48
CA GLN A 191 21.98 -2.19 -9.71
C GLN A 191 23.50 -2.39 -9.67
N LEU A 192 24.07 -2.47 -8.47
CA LEU A 192 25.49 -2.69 -8.25
C LEU A 192 25.86 -4.16 -8.37
N THR A 193 27.12 -4.44 -8.70
CA THR A 193 27.64 -5.82 -8.82
C THR A 193 28.94 -6.02 -8.04
N GLY A 194 29.26 -7.27 -7.71
CA GLY A 194 30.52 -7.66 -7.08
C GLY A 194 30.81 -6.92 -5.77
N LYS A 195 32.00 -6.31 -5.69
CA LYS A 195 32.50 -5.62 -4.50
C LYS A 195 31.65 -4.40 -4.13
N LEU A 196 31.26 -3.57 -5.11
CA LEU A 196 30.46 -2.37 -4.88
C LEU A 196 29.09 -2.70 -4.30
N ARG A 197 28.45 -3.79 -4.76
CA ARG A 197 27.19 -4.25 -4.17
C ARG A 197 27.35 -4.64 -2.70
N LYS A 198 28.43 -5.36 -2.36
CA LYS A 198 28.71 -5.73 -0.97
C LYS A 198 28.95 -4.50 -0.10
N GLU A 199 29.68 -3.50 -0.62
CA GLU A 199 29.91 -2.22 0.06
C GLU A 199 28.60 -1.48 0.31
N ALA A 200 27.78 -1.28 -0.73
CA ALA A 200 26.48 -0.62 -0.61
C ALA A 200 25.56 -1.27 0.44
N VAL A 201 25.44 -2.60 0.44
CA VAL A 201 24.62 -3.31 1.43
C VAL A 201 25.22 -3.20 2.83
N THR A 202 26.56 -3.20 2.95
CA THR A 202 27.24 -3.06 4.25
C THR A 202 27.03 -1.66 4.84
N GLU A 203 27.19 -0.63 4.02
CA GLU A 203 26.98 0.77 4.40
C GLU A 203 25.51 1.05 4.70
N CYS A 204 24.59 0.52 3.89
CA CYS A 204 23.16 0.62 4.14
C CYS A 204 22.79 -0.01 5.48
N LEU A 205 23.30 -1.22 5.78
CA LEU A 205 23.05 -1.88 7.06
C LEU A 205 23.64 -1.10 8.24
N ALA A 206 24.80 -0.47 8.06
CA ALA A 206 25.41 0.38 9.09
C ALA A 206 24.60 1.65 9.33
N ALA A 207 24.14 2.32 8.27
CA ALA A 207 23.27 3.49 8.35
C ALA A 207 21.93 3.12 9.01
N ALA A 208 21.29 2.04 8.57
CA ALA A 208 20.06 1.53 9.16
C ALA A 208 20.22 1.19 10.65
N ALA A 209 21.38 0.70 11.09
CA ALA A 209 21.64 0.42 12.51
C ALA A 209 21.80 1.70 13.36
N ALA A 210 22.18 2.82 12.73
CA ALA A 210 22.40 4.10 13.40
C ALA A 210 21.14 4.99 13.47
N VAL A 211 20.08 4.65 12.73
CA VAL A 211 18.78 5.34 12.82
C VAL A 211 18.24 5.23 14.24
N TRP A 212 17.76 6.35 14.80
CA TRP A 212 17.23 6.39 16.17
C TRP A 212 15.86 5.70 16.28
N ASP A 213 14.95 5.97 15.34
CA ASP A 213 13.60 5.42 15.36
C ASP A 213 13.60 3.91 15.07
N GLU A 214 13.08 3.13 16.02
CA GLU A 214 13.07 1.67 15.92
C GLU A 214 12.13 1.13 14.83
N GLY A 215 11.09 1.89 14.51
CA GLY A 215 10.20 1.58 13.40
C GLY A 215 10.92 1.68 12.07
N ASP A 216 11.62 2.78 11.85
CA ASP A 216 12.43 3.03 10.66
C ASP A 216 13.58 2.01 10.54
N ARG A 217 14.26 1.68 11.65
CA ARG A 217 15.25 0.59 11.68
C ARG A 217 14.66 -0.73 11.18
N ALA A 218 13.47 -1.11 11.68
CA ALA A 218 12.81 -2.34 11.27
C ALA A 218 12.39 -2.32 9.80
N GLU A 219 11.94 -1.18 9.29
CA GLU A 219 11.57 -0.99 7.88
C GLU A 219 12.76 -1.14 6.96
N LEU A 220 13.88 -0.47 7.29
CA LEU A 220 15.12 -0.57 6.53
C LEU A 220 15.68 -1.99 6.54
N LEU A 221 15.66 -2.69 7.68
CA LEU A 221 16.05 -4.10 7.76
C LEU A 221 15.15 -5.00 6.89
N ALA A 222 13.86 -4.73 6.83
CA ALA A 222 12.93 -5.47 5.99
C ALA A 222 13.20 -5.23 4.49
N ALA A 223 13.44 -3.98 4.09
CA ALA A 223 13.80 -3.62 2.72
C ALA A 223 15.14 -4.24 2.29
N LEU A 224 16.11 -4.33 3.21
CA LEU A 224 17.41 -4.96 2.97
C LEU A 224 17.36 -6.48 2.93
N ALA A 225 16.37 -7.13 3.56
CA ALA A 225 16.34 -8.57 3.75
C ALA A 225 16.62 -9.40 2.47
N PRO A 226 16.06 -9.11 1.29
CA PRO A 226 16.35 -9.85 0.06
C PRO A 226 17.83 -9.85 -0.34
N GLN A 227 18.58 -8.84 0.09
CA GLN A 227 19.97 -8.58 -0.28
C GLN A 227 20.98 -9.14 0.73
N LEU A 228 20.54 -9.47 1.95
CA LEU A 228 21.40 -9.97 3.01
C LEU A 228 21.73 -11.46 2.81
N THR A 229 23.03 -11.76 2.84
CA THR A 229 23.59 -13.12 2.75
C THR A 229 24.83 -13.25 3.64
N GLY A 230 25.18 -14.48 4.04
CA GLY A 230 26.39 -14.77 4.81
C GLY A 230 26.49 -13.94 6.10
N GLU A 231 27.65 -13.31 6.30
CA GLU A 231 27.93 -12.46 7.48
C GLU A 231 27.00 -11.25 7.60
N LEU A 232 26.55 -10.68 6.47
CA LEU A 232 25.62 -9.54 6.48
C LEU A 232 24.23 -9.95 6.98
N LEU A 233 23.79 -11.16 6.68
CA LEU A 233 22.55 -11.71 7.26
C LEU A 233 22.68 -11.94 8.77
N ALA A 234 23.85 -12.42 9.23
CA ALA A 234 24.10 -12.58 10.65
C ALA A 234 24.08 -11.23 11.39
N ARG A 235 24.65 -10.18 10.79
CA ARG A 235 24.60 -8.81 11.32
C ARG A 235 23.17 -8.25 11.31
N GLY A 236 22.44 -8.36 10.20
CA GLY A 236 21.04 -7.91 10.13
C GLY A 236 20.15 -8.59 11.16
N LEU A 237 20.38 -9.88 11.46
CA LEU A 237 19.69 -10.58 12.55
C LEU A 237 20.10 -10.09 13.94
N ALA A 238 21.34 -9.64 14.13
CA ALA A 238 21.77 -9.03 15.39
C ALA A 238 21.08 -7.67 15.57
N GLU A 239 21.05 -6.83 14.53
CA GLU A 239 20.35 -5.54 14.55
C GLU A 239 18.85 -5.72 14.82
N ALA A 240 18.20 -6.66 14.13
CA ALA A 240 16.79 -6.97 14.37
C ALA A 240 16.53 -7.38 15.82
N ARG A 241 17.45 -8.13 16.46
CA ARG A 241 17.33 -8.53 17.87
C ARG A 241 17.60 -7.40 18.85
N ALA A 242 18.39 -6.41 18.45
CA ALA A 242 18.73 -5.24 19.25
C ALA A 242 17.60 -4.19 19.26
N ILE A 243 16.54 -4.36 18.47
CA ILE A 243 15.33 -3.56 18.58
C ILE A 243 14.62 -3.90 19.90
N GLU A 244 14.35 -2.89 20.71
CA GLU A 244 13.74 -3.03 22.03
C GLU A 244 12.24 -3.24 21.93
N ASP A 245 11.58 -2.44 21.09
CA ASP A 245 10.17 -2.56 20.81
C ASP A 245 9.84 -3.94 20.20
N LYS A 246 8.97 -4.66 20.89
CA LYS A 246 8.63 -6.04 20.56
C LYS A 246 7.96 -6.13 19.20
N TRP A 247 7.14 -5.16 18.83
CA TRP A 247 6.43 -5.11 17.55
C TRP A 247 7.42 -4.96 16.39
N TYR A 248 8.27 -3.94 16.46
CA TYR A 248 9.28 -3.66 15.42
C TYR A 248 10.33 -4.76 15.32
N ARG A 249 10.74 -5.34 16.46
CA ARG A 249 11.64 -6.51 16.47
C ARG A 249 11.03 -7.68 15.70
N VAL A 250 9.77 -8.02 15.92
CA VAL A 250 9.15 -9.14 15.20
C VAL A 250 9.03 -8.82 13.71
N ARG A 251 8.66 -7.59 13.35
CA ARG A 251 8.61 -7.15 11.95
C ARG A 251 9.95 -7.39 11.23
N ALA A 252 11.06 -6.96 11.83
CA ALA A 252 12.39 -7.17 11.26
C ALA A 252 12.75 -8.66 11.17
N LEU A 253 12.51 -9.44 12.23
CA LEU A 253 12.80 -10.88 12.25
C LEU A 253 11.99 -11.67 11.20
N VAL A 254 10.71 -11.35 11.02
CA VAL A 254 9.81 -11.97 10.03
C VAL A 254 10.30 -11.68 8.61
N ALA A 255 10.76 -10.47 8.33
CA ALA A 255 11.30 -10.10 7.03
C ALA A 255 12.62 -10.83 6.71
N LEU A 256 13.45 -11.10 7.72
CA LEU A 256 14.72 -11.83 7.56
C LEU A 256 14.54 -13.36 7.50
N ALA A 257 13.46 -13.90 8.05
CA ALA A 257 13.23 -15.35 8.14
C ALA A 257 13.29 -16.10 6.78
N PRO A 258 12.77 -15.57 5.66
CA PRO A 258 12.90 -16.20 4.34
C PRO A 258 14.34 -16.36 3.84
N ARG A 259 15.31 -15.63 4.42
CA ARG A 259 16.74 -15.75 4.08
C ARG A 259 17.44 -16.88 4.83
N LEU A 260 16.75 -17.51 5.76
CA LEU A 260 17.27 -18.60 6.59
C LEU A 260 16.69 -19.94 6.16
N THR A 261 17.39 -21.02 6.51
CA THR A 261 16.95 -22.39 6.26
C THR A 261 17.07 -23.24 7.53
N GLY A 262 16.30 -24.34 7.58
CA GLY A 262 16.34 -25.33 8.66
C GLY A 262 16.18 -24.73 10.06
N LYS A 263 17.03 -25.18 10.99
CA LYS A 263 16.97 -24.84 12.42
C LYS A 263 17.11 -23.33 12.69
N SER A 264 17.89 -22.61 11.89
CA SER A 264 18.07 -21.16 12.06
C SER A 264 16.79 -20.39 11.78
N ARG A 265 16.06 -20.79 10.73
CA ARG A 265 14.75 -20.20 10.41
C ARG A 265 13.74 -20.47 11.51
N MET A 266 13.66 -21.73 11.96
CA MET A 266 12.77 -22.12 13.06
C MET A 266 13.04 -21.31 14.33
N ARG A 267 14.32 -21.13 14.71
CA ARG A 267 14.69 -20.34 15.89
C ARG A 267 14.25 -18.88 15.79
N VAL A 268 14.38 -18.26 14.62
CA VAL A 268 13.96 -16.86 14.41
C VAL A 268 12.44 -16.71 14.50
N LEU A 269 11.68 -17.64 13.91
CA LEU A 269 10.22 -17.63 14.02
C LEU A 269 9.74 -17.89 15.45
N ALA A 270 10.37 -18.82 16.18
CA ALA A 270 10.12 -19.04 17.61
C ALA A 270 10.43 -17.79 18.45
N GLN A 271 11.53 -17.08 18.17
CA GLN A 271 11.82 -15.79 18.80
C GLN A 271 10.70 -14.77 18.53
N GLY A 272 10.18 -14.75 17.30
CA GLY A 272 9.03 -13.94 16.93
C GLY A 272 7.78 -14.24 17.76
N LEU A 273 7.44 -15.52 17.93
CA LEU A 273 6.30 -15.96 18.75
C LEU A 273 6.47 -15.63 20.24
N VAL A 274 7.68 -15.79 20.78
CA VAL A 274 7.99 -15.41 22.17
C VAL A 274 7.81 -13.91 22.36
N ALA A 275 8.31 -13.09 21.42
CA ALA A 275 8.12 -11.64 21.49
C ALA A 275 6.63 -11.28 21.39
N ALA A 276 5.89 -11.88 20.45
CA ALA A 276 4.44 -11.69 20.30
C ALA A 276 3.70 -11.96 21.62
N LYS A 277 3.97 -13.10 22.28
CA LYS A 277 3.38 -13.47 23.57
C LYS A 277 3.59 -12.43 24.67
N THR A 278 4.67 -11.65 24.60
CA THR A 278 5.01 -10.62 25.59
C THR A 278 4.48 -9.22 25.25
N ILE A 279 3.81 -9.03 24.11
CA ILE A 279 3.19 -7.74 23.77
C ILE A 279 1.95 -7.54 24.64
N ASP A 280 1.87 -6.43 25.36
CA ASP A 280 0.77 -6.17 26.31
C ASP A 280 -0.54 -5.83 25.59
N ASP A 281 -0.47 -4.97 24.56
CA ASP A 281 -1.62 -4.63 23.71
C ASP A 281 -2.04 -5.82 22.85
N GLU A 282 -3.28 -6.28 23.04
CA GLU A 282 -3.78 -7.52 22.43
C GLU A 282 -4.03 -7.39 20.93
N GLU A 283 -4.43 -6.21 20.44
CA GLU A 283 -4.57 -5.94 19.01
C GLU A 283 -3.19 -5.94 18.33
N SER A 284 -2.18 -5.34 18.95
CA SER A 284 -0.79 -5.44 18.50
C SER A 284 -0.28 -6.88 18.54
N ARG A 285 -0.61 -7.65 19.59
CA ARG A 285 -0.29 -9.09 19.65
C ARG A 285 -0.90 -9.83 18.46
N ALA A 286 -2.17 -9.59 18.16
CA ALA A 286 -2.88 -10.22 17.05
C ALA A 286 -2.29 -9.86 15.69
N ARG A 287 -1.96 -8.59 15.45
CA ARG A 287 -1.35 -8.18 14.18
C ARG A 287 0.07 -8.75 14.01
N VAL A 288 0.86 -8.90 15.07
CA VAL A 288 2.16 -9.60 15.00
C VAL A 288 1.98 -11.07 14.64
N LEU A 289 1.01 -11.75 15.25
CA LEU A 289 0.69 -13.12 14.89
C LEU A 289 0.26 -13.23 13.42
N ALA A 290 -0.50 -12.25 12.92
CA ALA A 290 -0.87 -12.21 11.51
C ALA A 290 0.33 -12.07 10.57
N MET A 291 1.37 -11.33 10.98
CA MET A 291 2.62 -11.23 10.22
C MET A 291 3.46 -12.51 10.24
N LEU A 292 3.49 -13.20 11.39
CA LEU A 292 4.19 -14.47 11.54
C LEU A 292 3.48 -15.59 10.78
N ALA A 293 2.14 -15.55 10.78
CA ALA A 293 1.28 -16.65 10.37
C ALA A 293 1.76 -17.32 9.08
N PRO A 294 1.94 -16.65 7.93
CA PRO A 294 2.26 -17.29 6.64
C PRO A 294 3.55 -18.13 6.61
N GLN A 295 4.37 -18.04 7.67
CA GLN A 295 5.65 -18.73 7.77
C GLN A 295 5.66 -19.83 8.85
N LEU A 296 4.55 -20.05 9.56
CA LEU A 296 4.46 -21.01 10.66
C LEU A 296 4.07 -22.39 10.15
N SER A 297 4.76 -23.43 10.63
CA SER A 297 4.43 -24.83 10.30
C SER A 297 4.82 -25.76 11.43
N GLY A 298 4.20 -26.93 11.49
CA GLY A 298 4.47 -27.95 12.51
C GLY A 298 4.29 -27.40 13.92
N GLU A 299 5.28 -27.64 14.79
CA GLU A 299 5.28 -27.19 16.19
C GLU A 299 5.11 -25.67 16.34
N LEU A 300 5.69 -24.88 15.44
CA LEU A 300 5.57 -23.41 15.50
C LEU A 300 4.14 -22.93 15.20
N LEU A 301 3.39 -23.68 14.39
CA LEU A 301 1.98 -23.36 14.14
C LEU A 301 1.13 -23.67 15.38
N ALA A 302 1.43 -24.75 16.10
CA ALA A 302 0.80 -25.08 17.38
C ALA A 302 1.10 -24.03 18.45
N ASP A 303 2.35 -23.57 18.54
CA ASP A 303 2.74 -22.47 19.42
C ASP A 303 2.01 -21.17 19.05
N GLY A 304 1.92 -20.87 17.75
CA GLY A 304 1.15 -19.73 17.23
C GLY A 304 -0.31 -19.77 17.66
N LEU A 305 -0.97 -20.93 17.52
CA LEU A 305 -2.35 -21.11 17.98
C LEU A 305 -2.47 -20.96 19.51
N THR A 306 -1.48 -21.44 20.26
CA THR A 306 -1.44 -21.26 21.72
C THR A 306 -1.36 -19.77 22.11
N VAL A 307 -0.53 -18.98 21.43
CA VAL A 307 -0.45 -17.53 21.67
C VAL A 307 -1.76 -16.84 21.27
N THR A 308 -2.38 -17.24 20.16
CA THR A 308 -3.69 -16.74 19.72
C THR A 308 -4.77 -17.02 20.77
N ASN A 309 -4.81 -18.22 21.34
CA ASN A 309 -5.81 -18.60 22.34
C ASN A 309 -5.62 -17.87 23.68
N ALA A 310 -4.43 -17.31 23.93
CA ALA A 310 -4.14 -16.50 25.11
C ALA A 310 -4.57 -15.03 24.94
N ILE A 311 -5.13 -14.64 23.80
CA ILE A 311 -5.70 -13.30 23.58
C ILE A 311 -7.10 -13.25 24.20
N GLY A 312 -7.31 -12.31 25.13
CA GLY A 312 -8.58 -12.10 25.80
C GLY A 312 -9.60 -11.41 24.89
N ASP A 313 -9.21 -10.31 24.26
CA ASP A 313 -10.04 -9.54 23.32
C ASP A 313 -10.45 -10.40 22.13
N GLU A 314 -11.76 -10.57 21.97
CA GLU A 314 -12.31 -11.53 21.02
C GLU A 314 -12.01 -11.15 19.57
N TRP A 315 -12.05 -9.85 19.24
CA TRP A 315 -11.78 -9.36 17.89
C TRP A 315 -10.30 -9.49 17.51
N SER A 316 -9.40 -9.20 18.44
CA SER A 316 -7.97 -9.45 18.30
C SER A 316 -7.70 -10.95 18.13
N ARG A 317 -8.36 -11.80 18.93
CA ARG A 317 -8.26 -13.26 18.80
C ARG A 317 -8.75 -13.74 17.43
N VAL A 318 -9.89 -13.23 16.94
CA VAL A 318 -10.40 -13.52 15.59
C VAL A 318 -9.39 -13.13 14.53
N ARG A 319 -8.84 -11.90 14.58
CA ARG A 319 -7.84 -11.44 13.61
C ARG A 319 -6.64 -12.40 13.53
N ALA A 320 -6.15 -12.88 14.67
CA ALA A 320 -5.06 -13.85 14.72
C ALA A 320 -5.48 -15.23 14.19
N LEU A 321 -6.67 -15.73 14.55
CA LEU A 321 -7.21 -16.99 14.01
C LEU A 321 -7.39 -16.92 12.49
N GLU A 322 -7.92 -15.82 11.96
CA GLU A 322 -8.08 -15.61 10.52
C GLU A 322 -6.75 -15.70 9.76
N ALA A 323 -5.68 -15.16 10.34
CA ALA A 323 -4.37 -15.19 9.72
C ALA A 323 -3.72 -16.59 9.76
N LEU A 324 -3.97 -17.36 10.82
CA LEU A 324 -3.46 -18.73 10.96
C LEU A 324 -4.27 -19.74 10.12
N ALA A 325 -5.56 -19.48 9.91
CA ALA A 325 -6.51 -20.40 9.28
C ALA A 325 -6.00 -21.07 7.98
N PRO A 326 -5.36 -20.36 7.02
CA PRO A 326 -4.87 -20.98 5.79
C PRO A 326 -3.85 -22.12 5.98
N GLN A 327 -3.21 -22.20 7.15
CA GLN A 327 -2.19 -23.21 7.46
C GLN A 327 -2.67 -24.27 8.45
N LEU A 328 -3.83 -24.07 9.09
CA LEU A 328 -4.40 -25.03 10.02
C LEU A 328 -4.86 -26.26 9.24
N THR A 329 -4.28 -27.41 9.59
CA THR A 329 -4.63 -28.71 8.99
C THR A 329 -4.75 -29.76 10.08
N SER A 330 -5.59 -30.76 9.86
CA SER A 330 -5.76 -31.92 10.75
C SER A 330 -6.11 -31.54 12.21
N GLY A 331 -5.33 -31.99 13.20
CA GLY A 331 -5.58 -31.73 14.62
C GLY A 331 -5.59 -30.25 14.98
N LEU A 332 -4.70 -29.45 14.39
CA LEU A 332 -4.63 -28.01 14.62
C LEU A 332 -5.86 -27.27 14.08
N LEU A 333 -6.48 -27.79 13.00
CA LEU A 333 -7.75 -27.26 12.51
C LEU A 333 -8.87 -27.54 13.51
N ALA A 334 -8.91 -28.73 14.12
CA ALA A 334 -9.91 -29.05 15.15
C ALA A 334 -9.75 -28.14 16.38
N GLU A 335 -8.51 -27.92 16.85
CA GLU A 335 -8.23 -26.98 17.94
C GLU A 335 -8.63 -25.54 17.59
N GLY A 336 -8.33 -25.08 16.37
CA GLY A 336 -8.74 -23.76 15.89
C GLY A 336 -10.26 -23.60 15.83
N LEU A 337 -10.99 -24.61 15.34
CA LEU A 337 -12.46 -24.60 15.32
C LEU A 337 -13.06 -24.55 16.73
N VAL A 338 -12.49 -25.27 17.70
CA VAL A 338 -12.90 -25.19 19.11
C VAL A 338 -12.64 -23.79 19.67
N ALA A 339 -11.48 -23.20 19.39
CA ALA A 339 -11.16 -21.84 19.80
C ALA A 339 -12.15 -20.83 19.20
N ALA A 340 -12.49 -20.94 17.91
CA ALA A 340 -13.52 -20.11 17.30
C ALA A 340 -14.90 -20.30 17.93
N GLN A 341 -15.30 -21.54 18.23
CA GLN A 341 -16.58 -21.82 18.88
C GLN A 341 -16.68 -21.25 20.31
N SER A 342 -15.55 -21.06 20.99
CA SER A 342 -15.51 -20.47 22.33
C SER A 342 -15.68 -18.94 22.37
N ILE A 343 -15.72 -18.28 21.21
CA ILE A 343 -15.95 -16.83 21.11
C ILE A 343 -17.42 -16.53 21.45
N GLU A 344 -17.65 -15.60 22.37
CA GLU A 344 -18.98 -15.22 22.84
C GLU A 344 -19.71 -14.34 21.82
N ASP A 345 -19.02 -13.32 21.29
CA ASP A 345 -19.59 -12.44 20.26
C ASP A 345 -19.93 -13.23 18.99
N ASP A 346 -21.22 -13.18 18.62
CA ASP A 346 -21.76 -13.95 17.50
C ASP A 346 -21.04 -13.64 16.18
N LEU A 347 -20.76 -12.36 15.92
CA LEU A 347 -20.18 -11.89 14.67
C LEU A 347 -18.71 -12.30 14.57
N ALA A 348 -17.96 -12.08 15.64
CA ALA A 348 -16.58 -12.51 15.81
C ALA A 348 -16.44 -14.03 15.63
N ARG A 349 -17.33 -14.82 16.25
CA ARG A 349 -17.38 -16.29 16.11
C ARG A 349 -17.63 -16.71 14.67
N ILE A 350 -18.65 -16.15 14.02
CA ILE A 350 -19.00 -16.43 12.61
C ILE A 350 -17.78 -16.16 11.71
N ARG A 351 -17.11 -15.02 11.92
CA ARG A 351 -15.95 -14.61 11.14
C ARG A 351 -14.77 -15.57 11.28
N ALA A 352 -14.43 -15.99 12.50
CA ALA A 352 -13.36 -16.97 12.71
C ALA A 352 -13.69 -18.34 12.09
N LEU A 353 -14.94 -18.81 12.23
CA LEU A 353 -15.38 -20.07 11.61
C LEU A 353 -15.34 -19.99 10.08
N ALA A 354 -15.77 -18.87 9.50
CA ALA A 354 -15.74 -18.65 8.06
C ALA A 354 -14.32 -18.67 7.50
N ALA A 355 -13.34 -18.17 8.25
CA ALA A 355 -11.93 -18.21 7.84
C ALA A 355 -11.34 -19.63 7.82
N MET A 356 -11.82 -20.53 8.70
CA MET A 356 -11.35 -21.92 8.82
C MET A 356 -12.14 -22.94 7.99
N ALA A 357 -13.37 -22.61 7.60
CA ALA A 357 -14.22 -23.49 6.81
C ALA A 357 -13.59 -23.94 5.47
N PRO A 358 -12.79 -23.13 4.74
CA PRO A 358 -12.11 -23.57 3.54
C PRO A 358 -11.10 -24.72 3.75
N GLN A 359 -10.59 -24.90 4.97
CA GLN A 359 -9.62 -25.95 5.31
C GLN A 359 -10.28 -27.25 5.80
N CYS A 360 -11.59 -27.22 6.07
CA CYS A 360 -12.36 -28.40 6.48
C CYS A 360 -12.54 -29.40 5.32
N ALA A 361 -12.68 -30.69 5.66
CA ALA A 361 -13.16 -31.70 4.71
C ALA A 361 -14.57 -31.33 4.21
N PRO A 362 -14.95 -31.67 2.95
CA PRO A 362 -16.20 -31.23 2.33
C PRO A 362 -17.46 -31.43 3.18
N GLU A 363 -17.54 -32.54 3.92
CA GLU A 363 -18.68 -32.87 4.77
C GLU A 363 -18.78 -31.92 5.98
N VAL A 364 -17.65 -31.67 6.64
CA VAL A 364 -17.55 -30.75 7.78
C VAL A 364 -17.71 -29.31 7.32
N GLN A 365 -17.13 -28.98 6.16
CA GLN A 365 -17.21 -27.67 5.53
C GLN A 365 -18.66 -27.29 5.26
N GLN A 366 -19.46 -28.17 4.65
CA GLN A 366 -20.86 -27.90 4.36
C GLN A 366 -21.67 -27.66 5.64
N VAL A 367 -21.47 -28.48 6.68
CA VAL A 367 -22.13 -28.30 7.99
C VAL A 367 -21.72 -26.99 8.64
N THR A 368 -20.44 -26.65 8.57
CA THR A 368 -19.89 -25.40 9.12
C THR A 368 -20.54 -24.19 8.44
N TYR A 369 -20.64 -24.18 7.10
CA TYR A 369 -21.32 -23.10 6.39
C TYR A 369 -22.81 -23.01 6.70
N CYS A 370 -23.51 -24.14 6.90
CA CYS A 370 -24.90 -24.11 7.36
C CYS A 370 -25.03 -23.42 8.73
N HIS A 371 -24.19 -23.79 9.71
CA HIS A 371 -24.20 -23.16 11.03
C HIS A 371 -23.85 -21.66 10.98
N ILE A 372 -22.84 -21.30 10.19
CA ILE A 372 -22.47 -19.90 9.97
C ILE A 372 -23.67 -19.12 9.40
N ARG A 373 -24.35 -19.65 8.39
CA ARG A 373 -25.50 -19.01 7.76
C ARG A 373 -26.68 -18.84 8.72
N ASP A 374 -26.99 -19.86 9.52
CA ASP A 374 -28.11 -19.80 10.48
C ASP A 374 -27.83 -18.81 11.62
N ALA A 375 -26.59 -18.80 12.13
CA ALA A 375 -26.15 -17.82 13.11
C ALA A 375 -26.15 -16.39 12.54
N LEU A 376 -25.67 -16.23 11.31
CA LEU A 376 -25.65 -14.94 10.63
C LEU A 376 -27.06 -14.41 10.39
N ASN A 377 -27.97 -15.24 9.89
CA ASN A 377 -29.37 -14.86 9.71
C ASN A 377 -30.01 -14.41 11.02
N THR A 378 -29.72 -15.11 12.12
CA THR A 378 -30.23 -14.75 13.45
C THR A 378 -29.66 -13.41 13.93
N HIS A 379 -28.35 -13.22 13.80
CA HIS A 379 -27.66 -11.98 14.16
C HIS A 379 -28.21 -10.80 13.36
N LEU A 380 -28.26 -10.93 12.03
CA LEU A 380 -28.80 -9.94 11.12
C LEU A 380 -30.27 -9.65 11.46
N TRP A 381 -31.13 -10.66 11.62
CA TRP A 381 -32.53 -10.44 11.98
C TRP A 381 -32.70 -9.60 13.26
N ASN A 382 -31.93 -9.92 14.31
CA ASN A 382 -31.99 -9.19 15.57
C ASN A 382 -31.46 -7.75 15.46
N HIS A 383 -30.40 -7.54 14.66
CA HIS A 383 -29.73 -6.25 14.53
C HIS A 383 -30.45 -5.33 13.52
N PHE A 384 -30.91 -5.83 12.38
CA PHE A 384 -31.65 -5.06 11.37
C PHE A 384 -33.05 -4.61 11.84
N GLN A 385 -33.69 -5.33 12.75
CA GLN A 385 -34.99 -4.90 13.30
C GLN A 385 -34.89 -3.74 14.29
N LYS A 386 -33.72 -3.55 14.93
CA LYS A 386 -33.59 -2.68 16.11
C LYS A 386 -32.40 -1.70 16.07
N GLY A 387 -31.47 -1.88 15.13
CA GLY A 387 -30.22 -1.12 15.03
C GLY A 387 -30.32 0.11 14.12
N PRO A 388 -29.45 1.11 14.33
CA PRO A 388 -29.34 2.27 13.45
C PRO A 388 -28.82 1.86 12.06
N ARG A 389 -29.35 2.50 11.01
CA ARG A 389 -29.05 2.19 9.59
C ARG A 389 -27.56 2.30 9.23
N GLY A 390 -26.77 3.07 9.98
CA GLY A 390 -25.32 3.17 9.79
C GLY A 390 -24.57 1.87 10.13
N GLU A 391 -24.98 1.15 11.18
CA GLU A 391 -24.38 -0.13 11.58
C GLU A 391 -24.69 -1.24 10.55
N VAL A 392 -25.90 -1.19 10.01
CA VAL A 392 -26.34 -2.00 8.87
C VAL A 392 -25.47 -1.79 7.62
N LEU A 393 -25.13 -0.54 7.30
CA LEU A 393 -24.27 -0.22 6.15
C LEU A 393 -22.79 -0.50 6.42
N SER A 394 -22.33 -0.52 7.67
CA SER A 394 -20.97 -1.00 7.97
C SER A 394 -20.82 -2.50 7.75
N PHE A 395 -21.86 -3.29 8.01
CA PHE A 395 -21.85 -4.73 7.75
C PHE A 395 -21.64 -5.07 6.26
N SER A 396 -22.17 -4.25 5.34
CA SER A 396 -22.00 -4.47 3.89
C SER A 396 -20.54 -4.31 3.41
N LYS A 397 -19.66 -3.73 4.25
CA LYS A 397 -18.21 -3.63 3.98
C LYS A 397 -17.46 -4.90 4.36
N GLU A 398 -18.09 -5.88 5.02
CA GLU A 398 -17.48 -7.15 5.40
C GLU A 398 -17.58 -8.19 4.28
N HIS A 399 -16.80 -7.99 3.22
CA HIS A 399 -16.85 -8.76 1.97
C HIS A 399 -16.74 -10.27 2.14
N ARG A 400 -16.08 -10.78 3.19
CA ARG A 400 -15.92 -12.22 3.44
C ARG A 400 -17.19 -12.92 3.93
N MET A 401 -18.14 -12.15 4.47
CA MET A 401 -19.39 -12.70 5.03
C MET A 401 -20.55 -12.61 4.04
N ILE A 402 -20.39 -11.85 2.95
CA ILE A 402 -21.41 -11.59 1.92
C ILE A 402 -20.97 -12.20 0.58
N VAL A 403 -20.28 -13.33 0.62
CA VAL A 403 -19.87 -14.08 -0.57
C VAL A 403 -20.14 -15.57 -0.39
N PRO A 404 -20.38 -16.30 -1.49
CA PRO A 404 -20.42 -17.76 -1.43
C PRO A 404 -19.10 -18.34 -0.89
N PRO A 405 -19.15 -19.40 -0.08
CA PRO A 405 -20.34 -20.18 0.29
C PRO A 405 -21.01 -19.75 1.62
N VAL A 406 -20.59 -18.64 2.25
CA VAL A 406 -21.17 -18.14 3.52
C VAL A 406 -22.60 -17.62 3.30
N MET A 407 -22.78 -16.80 2.27
CA MET A 407 -24.09 -16.41 1.75
C MET A 407 -24.26 -16.98 0.35
N ASP A 408 -25.42 -17.57 0.06
CA ASP A 408 -25.72 -17.98 -1.31
C ASP A 408 -25.92 -16.75 -2.21
N SER A 409 -25.79 -16.94 -3.53
CA SER A 409 -25.87 -15.84 -4.50
C SER A 409 -27.19 -15.06 -4.44
N ARG A 410 -28.26 -15.69 -3.92
CA ARG A 410 -29.56 -15.03 -3.74
C ARG A 410 -29.53 -14.12 -2.53
N ALA A 411 -29.01 -14.57 -1.39
CA ALA A 411 -28.84 -13.75 -0.19
C ALA A 411 -27.92 -12.55 -0.46
N VAL A 412 -26.81 -12.76 -1.18
CA VAL A 412 -25.92 -11.67 -1.62
C VAL A 412 -26.67 -10.66 -2.48
N TRP A 413 -27.52 -11.12 -3.41
CA TRP A 413 -28.33 -10.24 -4.25
C TRP A 413 -29.38 -9.47 -3.43
N GLU A 414 -30.03 -10.11 -2.46
CA GLU A 414 -31.03 -9.47 -1.59
C GLU A 414 -30.39 -8.40 -0.70
N VAL A 415 -29.18 -8.66 -0.16
CA VAL A 415 -28.39 -7.66 0.59
C VAL A 415 -27.98 -6.50 -0.32
N ALA A 416 -27.42 -6.79 -1.51
CA ALA A 416 -27.02 -5.76 -2.47
C ALA A 416 -28.21 -4.89 -2.89
N ARG A 417 -29.37 -5.50 -3.14
CA ARG A 417 -30.62 -4.80 -3.45
C ARG A 417 -31.07 -3.91 -2.29
N ALA A 418 -31.04 -4.41 -1.05
CA ALA A 418 -31.41 -3.62 0.12
C ALA A 418 -30.48 -2.40 0.30
N VAL A 419 -29.17 -2.55 0.06
CA VAL A 419 -28.20 -1.45 0.11
C VAL A 419 -28.46 -0.43 -1.01
N MET A 420 -28.69 -0.88 -2.25
CA MET A 420 -29.01 -0.01 -3.38
C MET A 420 -30.34 0.73 -3.18
N ASP A 421 -31.37 0.05 -2.69
CA ASP A 421 -32.67 0.65 -2.40
C ASP A 421 -32.49 1.73 -1.33
N VAL A 422 -31.72 1.51 -0.26
CA VAL A 422 -31.43 2.54 0.76
C VAL A 422 -30.63 3.72 0.17
N GLY A 423 -29.64 3.48 -0.68
CA GLY A 423 -28.84 4.52 -1.34
C GLY A 423 -29.65 5.41 -2.30
N GLN A 424 -30.82 4.96 -2.77
CA GLN A 424 -31.72 5.79 -3.58
C GLN A 424 -32.49 6.83 -2.77
N TRP A 425 -32.67 6.62 -1.46
CA TRP A 425 -33.42 7.52 -0.57
C TRP A 425 -32.53 8.43 0.28
N TRP A 426 -31.20 8.32 0.15
CA TRP A 426 -30.25 9.12 0.92
C TRP A 426 -28.95 9.36 0.11
N PRO A 427 -28.73 10.58 -0.44
CA PRO A 427 -27.50 10.95 -1.15
C PRO A 427 -26.28 11.07 -0.23
#